data_AF-A0ABD0SHM6-F1
#
_entry.id   AF-A0ABD0SHM6-F1
#
_cell.length_a   1.000
_cell.length_b   1.000
_cell.length_c   1.000
_cell.angle_alpha   90.00
_cell.angle_beta   90.00
_cell.angle_gamma   90.00
#
_symmetry.space_group_name_H-M   'P 1'
#
loop_
_entity.id
_entity.type
_entity.pdbx_description
1 polymer ?
#
loop_
_entity_poly.entity_id
_entity_poly.type
_entity_poly.pdbx_seq_one_letter_code
_entity_poly.pdbx_strand_id
1 'polypeptide(L)'
;MRSSMKYIFLCLFCLFIGTESKYGYVTWVGNKAEITVSDYYADIPDVHVAKATFSNEVNNTGWAFLELHTSGDSSDEQQAYAAGYLEGFLTRDLIWMHWQNVLKGYCYNKTDVCGLIEEFVDKNEAYIASMVAQHPHDAYWYQMKLYYIQLEGLAIGYNEATSDPYQLLTIRDIIWINMLGDLDELAFALTMPPETPEGMLFPEHCSGLVKLLPDLSDLYVSQVTWNSYQSMLRFQKMYVLKYRTAPGSGEFIPGYKMSMSSYPAFVQSTDDFYVISSGLVAAETTIGNSNRSLFRHVHPVGQVLEYARAMVANRLAKSGAEWVRLFRKHNSGTYNNQWYIVDYKKFKPRSAKEPGVVKPGLLWLIEQLPGYTEAADLTSELRRTTYFPSYNIAYFPRVFNLSGGPVRVATFGDWFGYATNPRARIFKEKQVQLRDTQPASAT
;
A
#
# COMPACT_ATOMS: atom_id res chain seq x y z
N MET A 1 50.24 -3.55 -60.12
CA MET A 1 49.48 -3.97 -58.91
C MET A 1 48.95 -2.73 -58.21
N ARG A 2 47.70 -2.34 -58.47
CA ARG A 2 46.99 -1.30 -57.71
C ARG A 2 45.71 -1.93 -57.16
N SER A 3 45.69 -2.11 -55.85
CA SER A 3 44.60 -2.71 -55.09
C SER A 3 43.45 -1.71 -54.99
N SER A 4 42.26 -2.13 -55.43
CA SER A 4 41.00 -1.41 -55.29
C SER A 4 40.33 -1.80 -53.99
N MET A 5 40.43 -0.94 -52.98
CA MET A 5 39.79 -1.12 -51.68
C MET A 5 38.30 -0.75 -51.79
N LYS A 6 37.43 -1.77 -51.71
CA LYS A 6 35.97 -1.60 -51.63
C LYS A 6 35.62 -1.24 -50.18
N TYR A 7 35.07 -0.05 -49.96
CA TYR A 7 34.47 0.32 -48.68
C TYR A 7 33.08 -0.29 -48.58
N ILE A 8 32.90 -1.22 -47.64
CA ILE A 8 31.60 -1.74 -47.23
C ILE A 8 31.05 -0.76 -46.18
N PHE A 9 29.97 -0.06 -46.51
CA PHE A 9 29.20 0.71 -45.54
C PHE A 9 28.41 -0.28 -44.66
N LEU A 10 28.89 -0.49 -43.44
CA LEU A 10 28.14 -1.21 -42.41
C LEU A 10 27.18 -0.22 -41.75
N CYS A 11 25.90 -0.23 -42.13
CA CYS A 11 24.86 0.48 -41.39
C CYS A 11 24.72 -0.19 -40.00
N LEU A 12 25.29 0.44 -38.97
CA LEU A 12 24.92 0.15 -37.59
C LEU A 12 23.49 0.63 -37.38
N PHE A 13 22.53 -0.29 -37.45
CA PHE A 13 21.24 -0.09 -36.79
C PHE A 13 21.51 -0.12 -35.28
N CYS A 14 21.62 1.06 -34.66
CA CYS A 14 21.39 1.18 -33.23
C CYS A 14 19.93 0.81 -32.97
N LEU A 15 19.69 -0.45 -32.62
CA LEU A 15 18.48 -0.85 -31.91
C LEU A 15 18.51 -0.12 -30.55
N PHE A 16 17.91 1.08 -30.52
CA PHE A 16 17.42 1.62 -29.27
C PHE A 16 16.36 0.65 -28.79
N ILE A 17 16.72 -0.24 -27.86
CA ILE A 17 15.75 -0.97 -27.05
C ILE A 17 15.18 0.08 -26.09
N GLY A 18 14.32 0.96 -26.61
CA GLY A 18 13.49 1.81 -25.78
C GLY A 18 12.59 0.88 -24.96
N THR A 19 12.42 1.18 -23.68
CA THR A 19 11.39 0.53 -22.87
C THR A 19 10.04 0.84 -23.53
N GLU A 20 9.46 -0.16 -24.18
CA GLU A 20 8.22 -0.01 -24.93
C GLU A 20 7.06 0.12 -23.93
N SER A 21 6.58 1.35 -23.77
CA SER A 21 5.41 1.64 -22.95
C SER A 21 4.15 1.20 -23.69
N LYS A 22 3.28 0.47 -22.99
CA LYS A 22 1.94 0.13 -23.47
C LYS A 22 0.95 1.16 -22.97
N TYR A 23 0.08 1.61 -23.86
CA TYR A 23 -1.03 2.49 -23.53
C TYR A 23 -2.32 1.69 -23.61
N GLY A 24 -3.24 1.95 -22.70
CA GLY A 24 -4.56 1.35 -22.77
C GLY A 24 -5.63 2.30 -22.28
N TYR A 25 -6.85 2.07 -22.74
CA TYR A 25 -8.02 2.81 -22.29
C TYR A 25 -9.26 1.92 -22.28
N VAL A 26 -10.23 2.31 -21.46
CA VAL A 26 -11.53 1.66 -21.36
C VAL A 26 -12.59 2.66 -21.78
N THR A 27 -13.40 2.28 -22.76
CA THR A 27 -14.66 2.96 -23.11
C THR A 27 -15.86 2.17 -22.58
N TRP A 28 -17.00 2.84 -22.44
CA TRP A 28 -18.23 2.21 -21.98
C TRP A 28 -19.28 2.27 -23.08
N VAL A 29 -19.66 1.13 -23.64
CA VAL A 29 -20.65 1.02 -24.73
C VAL A 29 -21.85 0.24 -24.22
N GLY A 30 -22.99 0.91 -24.07
CA GLY A 30 -24.18 0.33 -23.43
C GLY A 30 -23.89 -0.05 -21.97
N ASN A 31 -24.01 -1.35 -21.64
CA ASN A 31 -23.71 -1.89 -20.31
C ASN A 31 -22.36 -2.64 -20.24
N LYS A 32 -21.50 -2.47 -21.25
CA LYS A 32 -20.23 -3.20 -21.35
C LYS A 32 -19.04 -2.24 -21.33
N ALA A 33 -18.03 -2.56 -20.52
CA ALA A 33 -16.71 -1.96 -20.60
C ALA A 33 -15.92 -2.62 -21.73
N GLU A 34 -15.29 -1.83 -22.59
CA GLU A 34 -14.45 -2.32 -23.69
C GLU A 34 -13.05 -1.74 -23.55
N ILE A 35 -12.06 -2.62 -23.56
CA ILE A 35 -10.65 -2.26 -23.46
C ILE A 35 -10.01 -2.15 -24.82
N THR A 36 -9.12 -1.17 -25.00
CA THR A 36 -8.27 -1.05 -26.18
C THR A 36 -6.84 -0.77 -25.73
N VAL A 37 -5.89 -1.43 -26.36
CA VAL A 37 -4.45 -1.26 -26.14
C VAL A 37 -3.84 -0.67 -27.41
N SER A 38 -2.94 0.30 -27.24
CA SER A 38 -2.17 0.91 -28.33
C SER A 38 -0.72 1.13 -27.91
N ASP A 39 0.16 1.20 -28.91
CA ASP A 39 1.56 1.59 -28.77
C ASP A 39 1.75 3.11 -28.73
N TYR A 40 0.69 3.89 -29.01
CA TYR A 40 0.73 5.34 -29.07
C TYR A 40 -0.28 5.99 -28.12
N TYR A 41 0.21 6.89 -27.26
CA TYR A 41 -0.64 7.69 -26.36
C TYR A 41 -1.72 8.49 -27.12
N ALA A 42 -1.41 8.94 -28.33
CA ALA A 42 -2.31 9.75 -29.15
C ALA A 42 -3.57 9.00 -29.61
N ASP A 43 -3.59 7.68 -29.51
CA ASP A 43 -4.74 6.85 -29.90
C ASP A 43 -5.81 6.76 -28.80
N ILE A 44 -5.52 7.29 -27.61
CA ILE A 44 -6.50 7.36 -26.51
C ILE A 44 -7.53 8.44 -26.86
N PRO A 45 -8.82 8.09 -26.99
CA PRO A 45 -9.86 9.06 -27.34
C PRO A 45 -10.12 10.03 -26.18
N ASP A 46 -10.64 11.21 -26.50
CA ASP A 46 -11.08 12.19 -25.49
C ASP A 46 -12.13 11.59 -24.55
N VAL A 47 -13.04 10.79 -25.09
CA VAL A 47 -14.09 10.09 -24.32
C VAL A 47 -13.61 8.70 -23.91
N HIS A 48 -13.26 8.56 -22.64
CA HIS A 48 -12.88 7.29 -22.00
C HIS A 48 -13.33 7.30 -20.53
N VAL A 49 -13.48 6.12 -19.93
CA VAL A 49 -13.75 5.95 -18.49
C VAL A 49 -12.46 5.87 -17.70
N ALA A 50 -11.48 5.14 -18.23
CA ALA A 50 -10.14 5.03 -17.67
C ALA A 50 -9.09 4.96 -18.78
N LYS A 51 -7.88 5.42 -18.48
CA LYS A 51 -6.69 5.27 -19.32
C LYS A 51 -5.47 4.97 -18.48
N ALA A 52 -4.49 4.28 -19.06
CA ALA A 52 -3.27 3.93 -18.37
C ALA A 52 -2.06 3.91 -19.29
N THR A 53 -0.90 4.16 -18.70
CA THR A 53 0.42 3.92 -19.29
C THR A 53 1.14 2.90 -18.43
N PHE A 54 1.63 1.84 -19.05
CA PHE A 54 2.32 0.74 -18.39
C PHE A 54 3.69 0.52 -19.04
N SER A 55 4.76 0.50 -18.24
CA SER A 55 6.10 0.15 -18.69
C SER A 55 6.66 -0.96 -17.79
N ASN A 56 7.09 -2.07 -18.39
CA ASN A 56 7.77 -3.14 -17.66
C ASN A 56 9.28 -2.94 -17.74
N GLU A 57 9.86 -2.33 -16.71
CA GLU A 57 11.31 -2.05 -16.65
C GLU A 57 12.01 -2.88 -15.58
N VAL A 58 11.40 -3.98 -15.15
CA VAL A 58 11.90 -4.81 -14.02
C VAL A 58 13.33 -5.27 -14.28
N ASN A 59 13.67 -5.67 -15.50
CA ASN A 59 15.03 -6.12 -15.84
C ASN A 59 16.09 -4.99 -15.82
N ASN A 60 15.66 -3.73 -16.00
CA ASN A 60 16.57 -2.59 -16.09
C ASN A 60 16.69 -1.83 -14.76
N THR A 61 15.59 -1.72 -14.02
CA THR A 61 15.47 -0.86 -12.82
C THR A 61 15.05 -1.62 -11.58
N GLY A 62 14.54 -2.85 -11.72
CA GLY A 62 13.84 -3.58 -10.66
C GLY A 62 12.36 -3.23 -10.52
N TRP A 63 11.83 -2.31 -11.34
CA TRP A 63 10.46 -1.79 -11.23
C TRP A 63 9.67 -1.90 -12.53
N ALA A 64 8.39 -2.24 -12.40
CA ALA A 64 7.37 -1.90 -13.39
C ALA A 64 6.70 -0.58 -12.99
N PHE A 65 6.21 0.19 -13.97
CA PHE A 65 5.56 1.48 -13.76
C PHE A 65 4.15 1.44 -14.33
N LEU A 66 3.17 1.89 -13.54
CA LEU A 66 1.78 2.06 -13.98
C LEU A 66 1.28 3.45 -13.57
N GLU A 67 0.84 4.23 -14.55
CA GLU A 67 0.09 5.46 -14.31
C GLU A 67 -1.33 5.29 -14.86
N LEU A 68 -2.34 5.39 -14.00
CA LEU A 68 -3.74 5.14 -14.32
C LEU A 68 -4.60 6.36 -13.96
N HIS A 69 -5.45 6.78 -14.88
CA HIS A 69 -6.36 7.92 -14.75
C HIS A 69 -7.79 7.48 -15.01
N THR A 70 -8.75 7.97 -14.22
CA THR A 70 -10.18 7.84 -14.51
C THR A 70 -10.80 9.18 -14.91
N SER A 71 -11.91 9.12 -15.65
CA SER A 71 -12.67 10.30 -16.05
C SER A 71 -13.80 10.61 -15.07
N GLY A 72 -13.84 11.86 -14.60
CA GLY A 72 -14.89 12.35 -13.70
C GLY A 72 -16.27 12.53 -14.36
N ASP A 73 -16.35 12.31 -15.68
CA ASP A 73 -17.60 12.34 -16.45
C ASP A 73 -18.36 11.01 -16.38
N SER A 74 -17.71 9.95 -15.89
CA SER A 74 -18.32 8.64 -15.65
C SER A 74 -18.71 8.48 -14.18
N SER A 75 -19.67 7.60 -13.88
CA SER A 75 -20.00 7.29 -12.48
C SER A 75 -18.79 6.68 -11.76
N ASP A 76 -18.64 6.93 -10.46
CA ASP A 76 -17.47 6.42 -9.72
C ASP A 76 -17.39 4.89 -9.73
N GLU A 77 -18.53 4.19 -9.83
CA GLU A 77 -18.59 2.74 -9.95
C GLU A 77 -18.02 2.26 -11.28
N GLN A 78 -18.37 2.93 -12.39
CA GLN A 78 -17.74 2.68 -13.69
C GLN A 78 -16.25 3.00 -13.67
N GLN A 79 -15.87 4.13 -13.04
CA GLN A 79 -14.47 4.50 -12.89
C GLN A 79 -13.67 3.45 -12.11
N ALA A 80 -14.20 2.96 -10.98
CA ALA A 80 -13.56 1.95 -10.15
C ALA A 80 -13.41 0.62 -10.88
N TYR A 81 -14.47 0.16 -11.54
CA TYR A 81 -14.43 -1.07 -12.33
C TYR A 81 -13.41 -0.94 -13.47
N ALA A 82 -13.47 0.16 -14.24
CA ALA A 82 -12.57 0.39 -15.36
C ALA A 82 -11.10 0.55 -14.93
N ALA A 83 -10.84 1.15 -13.76
CA ALA A 83 -9.49 1.24 -13.20
C ALA A 83 -8.91 -0.14 -12.91
N GLY A 84 -9.66 -1.00 -12.21
CA GLY A 84 -9.23 -2.37 -11.96
C GLY A 84 -9.06 -3.15 -13.27
N TYR A 85 -10.08 -3.11 -14.13
CA TYR A 85 -10.13 -3.83 -15.40
C TYR A 85 -8.95 -3.50 -16.31
N LEU A 86 -8.60 -2.22 -16.44
CA LEU A 86 -7.47 -1.79 -17.24
C LEU A 86 -6.12 -2.23 -16.65
N GLU A 87 -5.96 -2.13 -15.34
CA GLU A 87 -4.74 -2.59 -14.67
C GLU A 87 -4.56 -4.10 -14.83
N GLY A 88 -5.62 -4.87 -14.58
CA GLY A 88 -5.60 -6.34 -14.63
C GLY A 88 -5.21 -6.83 -16.02
N PHE A 89 -5.77 -6.20 -17.05
CA PHE A 89 -5.49 -6.54 -18.44
C PHE A 89 -4.05 -6.20 -18.85
N LEU A 90 -3.61 -4.95 -18.60
CA LEU A 90 -2.28 -4.49 -19.04
C LEU A 90 -1.13 -5.21 -18.30
N THR A 91 -1.36 -5.60 -17.06
CA THR A 91 -0.31 -6.15 -16.17
C THR A 91 -0.40 -7.66 -15.99
N ARG A 92 -1.22 -8.34 -16.80
CA ARG A 92 -1.55 -9.77 -16.74
C ARG A 92 -0.36 -10.67 -16.46
N ASP A 93 0.73 -10.55 -17.21
CA ASP A 93 1.88 -11.45 -17.07
C ASP A 93 2.57 -11.30 -15.71
N LEU A 94 2.70 -10.06 -15.22
CA LEU A 94 3.27 -9.78 -13.91
C LEU A 94 2.35 -10.26 -12.79
N ILE A 95 1.02 -10.15 -12.95
CA ILE A 95 0.04 -10.71 -12.00
C ILE A 95 0.21 -12.22 -11.87
N TRP A 96 0.24 -12.94 -12.99
CA TRP A 96 0.40 -14.40 -12.97
C TRP A 96 1.70 -14.81 -12.28
N MET A 97 2.83 -14.22 -12.68
CA MET A 97 4.12 -14.54 -12.08
C MET A 97 4.15 -14.24 -10.57
N HIS A 98 3.57 -13.11 -10.15
CA HIS A 98 3.54 -12.77 -8.74
C HIS A 98 2.66 -13.73 -7.95
N TRP A 99 1.45 -14.04 -8.42
CA TRP A 99 0.55 -15.01 -7.77
C TRP A 99 1.20 -16.39 -7.61
N GLN A 100 1.94 -16.86 -8.62
CA GLN A 100 2.73 -18.10 -8.52
C GLN A 100 3.75 -18.03 -7.38
N ASN A 101 4.44 -16.90 -7.24
CA ASN A 101 5.51 -16.72 -6.27
C ASN A 101 5.00 -16.62 -4.82
N VAL A 102 3.86 -15.96 -4.61
CA VAL A 102 3.44 -15.56 -3.25
C VAL A 102 2.22 -16.32 -2.72
N LEU A 103 1.30 -16.76 -3.59
CA LEU A 103 -0.02 -17.24 -3.15
C LEU A 103 -0.32 -18.68 -3.53
N LYS A 104 0.11 -19.16 -4.70
CA LYS A 104 -0.20 -20.52 -5.19
C LYS A 104 0.06 -21.63 -4.17
N GLY A 105 1.17 -21.53 -3.45
CA GLY A 105 1.59 -22.52 -2.46
C GLY A 105 1.04 -22.31 -1.06
N TYR A 106 0.31 -21.22 -0.80
CA TYR A 106 -0.03 -20.79 0.56
C TYR A 106 -0.83 -21.85 1.33
N CYS A 107 -1.82 -22.47 0.68
CA CYS A 107 -2.68 -23.49 1.29
C CYS A 107 -2.13 -24.92 1.20
N TYR A 108 -0.93 -25.12 0.66
CA TYR A 108 -0.33 -26.45 0.59
C TYR A 108 -0.09 -27.00 2.01
N ASN A 109 -0.66 -28.17 2.32
CA ASN A 109 -0.68 -28.77 3.66
C ASN A 109 -1.33 -27.90 4.76
N LYS A 110 -2.16 -26.92 4.39
CA LYS A 110 -2.87 -26.02 5.31
C LYS A 110 -4.38 -25.92 5.01
N THR A 111 -4.97 -26.98 4.45
CA THR A 111 -6.36 -26.97 3.97
C THR A 111 -7.37 -26.56 5.04
N ASP A 112 -7.25 -27.09 6.26
CA ASP A 112 -8.17 -26.75 7.36
C ASP A 112 -8.08 -25.27 7.74
N VAL A 113 -6.85 -24.73 7.81
CA VAL A 113 -6.60 -23.32 8.11
C VAL A 113 -7.19 -22.43 7.02
N CYS A 114 -6.96 -22.78 5.75
CA CYS A 114 -7.52 -22.04 4.63
C CYS A 114 -9.06 -22.12 4.57
N GLY A 115 -9.66 -23.24 4.97
CA GLY A 115 -11.11 -23.35 5.13
C GLY A 115 -11.67 -22.38 6.16
N LEU A 116 -10.98 -22.20 7.30
CA LEU A 116 -11.35 -21.21 8.31
C LEU A 116 -11.20 -19.77 7.80
N ILE A 117 -10.13 -19.49 7.02
CA ILE A 117 -9.91 -18.17 6.42
C ILE A 117 -11.02 -17.87 5.41
N GLU A 118 -11.39 -18.81 4.53
CA GLU A 118 -12.52 -18.65 3.60
C GLU A 118 -13.82 -18.34 4.35
N GLU A 119 -14.16 -19.10 5.40
CA GLU A 119 -15.36 -18.84 6.20
C GLU A 119 -15.33 -17.45 6.86
N PHE A 120 -14.15 -17.02 7.32
CA PHE A 120 -13.98 -15.67 7.87
C PHE A 120 -14.22 -14.60 6.79
N VAL A 121 -13.60 -14.76 5.62
CA VAL A 121 -13.68 -13.79 4.51
C VAL A 121 -15.12 -13.70 4.00
N ASP A 122 -15.81 -14.83 3.82
CA ASP A 122 -17.22 -14.86 3.39
C ASP A 122 -18.12 -14.06 4.35
N LYS A 123 -17.96 -14.25 5.66
CA LYS A 123 -18.70 -13.50 6.69
C LYS A 123 -18.30 -12.03 6.71
N ASN A 124 -17.02 -11.71 6.49
CA ASN A 124 -16.52 -10.34 6.49
C ASN A 124 -17.03 -9.55 5.29
N GLU A 125 -17.01 -10.14 4.09
CA GLU A 125 -17.55 -9.52 2.89
C GLU A 125 -19.07 -9.36 2.97
N ALA A 126 -19.79 -10.34 3.52
CA ALA A 126 -21.22 -10.20 3.78
C ALA A 126 -21.52 -9.05 4.75
N TYR A 127 -20.71 -8.90 5.80
CA TYR A 127 -20.81 -7.74 6.71
C TYR A 127 -20.55 -6.43 5.98
N ILE A 128 -19.45 -6.31 5.22
CA ILE A 128 -19.10 -5.10 4.46
C ILE A 128 -20.21 -4.75 3.47
N ALA A 129 -20.69 -5.71 2.69
CA ALA A 129 -21.79 -5.53 1.74
C ALA A 129 -23.06 -5.04 2.45
N SER A 130 -23.38 -5.61 3.62
CA SER A 130 -24.53 -5.17 4.42
C SER A 130 -24.39 -3.72 4.90
N MET A 131 -23.17 -3.29 5.28
CA MET A 131 -22.91 -1.94 5.74
C MET A 131 -22.97 -0.93 4.58
N VAL A 132 -22.46 -1.30 3.41
CA VAL A 132 -22.61 -0.51 2.17
C VAL A 132 -24.09 -0.30 1.83
N ALA A 133 -24.90 -1.36 1.91
CA ALA A 133 -26.34 -1.28 1.62
C ALA A 133 -27.12 -0.44 2.65
N GLN A 134 -26.76 -0.53 3.93
CA GLN A 134 -27.42 0.21 5.02
C GLN A 134 -26.99 1.69 5.09
N HIS A 135 -25.80 2.01 4.59
CA HIS A 135 -25.22 3.35 4.65
C HIS A 135 -24.81 3.87 3.25
N PRO A 136 -25.72 3.91 2.27
CA PRO A 136 -25.36 4.20 0.87
C PRO A 136 -24.78 5.60 0.67
N HIS A 137 -25.07 6.55 1.56
CA HIS A 137 -24.57 7.93 1.50
C HIS A 137 -23.41 8.22 2.45
N ASP A 138 -22.95 7.24 3.23
CA ASP A 138 -21.77 7.41 4.08
C ASP A 138 -20.49 7.35 3.25
N ALA A 139 -19.64 8.36 3.38
CA ALA A 139 -18.42 8.47 2.58
C ALA A 139 -17.47 7.29 2.77
N TYR A 140 -17.35 6.75 3.99
CA TYR A 140 -16.48 5.62 4.30
C TYR A 140 -16.96 4.36 3.59
N TRP A 141 -18.25 4.05 3.71
CA TRP A 141 -18.83 2.86 3.05
C TRP A 141 -18.91 3.01 1.54
N TYR A 142 -19.09 4.23 1.02
CA TYR A 142 -19.01 4.46 -0.42
C TYR A 142 -17.60 4.18 -0.97
N GLN A 143 -16.55 4.69 -0.32
CA GLN A 143 -15.18 4.38 -0.74
C GLN A 143 -14.84 2.89 -0.58
N MET A 144 -15.43 2.21 0.41
CA MET A 144 -15.32 0.76 0.55
C MET A 144 -15.94 0.02 -0.65
N LYS A 145 -17.16 0.42 -1.06
CA LYS A 145 -17.82 -0.12 -2.26
C LYS A 145 -16.92 0.02 -3.48
N LEU A 146 -16.40 1.23 -3.73
CA LEU A 146 -15.52 1.50 -4.87
C LEU A 146 -14.22 0.69 -4.82
N TYR A 147 -13.68 0.46 -3.63
CA TYR A 147 -12.50 -0.37 -3.44
C TYR A 147 -12.73 -1.83 -3.91
N TYR A 148 -13.84 -2.46 -3.49
CA TYR A 148 -14.16 -3.83 -3.92
C TYR A 148 -14.55 -3.95 -5.39
N ILE A 149 -15.22 -2.93 -5.96
CA ILE A 149 -15.50 -2.87 -7.40
C ILE A 149 -14.19 -2.81 -8.21
N GLN A 150 -13.16 -2.12 -7.70
CA GLN A 150 -11.85 -2.08 -8.35
C GLN A 150 -11.16 -3.46 -8.32
N LEU A 151 -11.27 -4.21 -7.22
CA LEU A 151 -10.77 -5.59 -7.16
C LEU A 151 -11.49 -6.54 -8.13
N GLU A 152 -12.81 -6.40 -8.24
CA GLU A 152 -13.61 -7.14 -9.22
C GLU A 152 -13.14 -6.83 -10.65
N GLY A 153 -13.05 -5.55 -11.00
CA GLY A 153 -12.53 -5.11 -12.30
C GLY A 153 -11.16 -5.71 -12.59
N LEU A 154 -10.24 -5.66 -11.61
CA LEU A 154 -8.90 -6.22 -11.72
C LEU A 154 -8.90 -7.71 -12.10
N ALA A 155 -9.72 -8.51 -11.42
CA ALA A 155 -9.85 -9.94 -11.71
C ALA A 155 -10.43 -10.20 -13.11
N ILE A 156 -11.47 -9.46 -13.51
CA ILE A 156 -12.08 -9.61 -14.83
C ILE A 156 -11.09 -9.21 -15.94
N GLY A 157 -10.36 -8.11 -15.76
CA GLY A 157 -9.40 -7.62 -16.75
C GLY A 157 -8.22 -8.57 -16.93
N TYR A 158 -7.72 -9.11 -15.83
CA TYR A 158 -6.70 -10.16 -15.85
C TYR A 158 -7.15 -11.39 -16.64
N ASN A 159 -8.38 -11.86 -16.39
CA ASN A 159 -8.91 -13.05 -17.06
C ASN A 159 -9.20 -12.81 -18.54
N GLU A 160 -9.64 -11.60 -18.92
CA GLU A 160 -9.85 -11.27 -20.33
C GLU A 160 -8.55 -11.21 -21.14
N ALA A 161 -7.46 -10.76 -20.53
CA ALA A 161 -6.12 -10.83 -21.12
C ALA A 161 -5.50 -12.24 -21.09
N THR A 162 -6.17 -13.23 -20.48
CA THR A 162 -5.61 -14.57 -20.26
C THR A 162 -6.13 -15.58 -21.28
N SER A 163 -5.24 -15.99 -22.18
CA SER A 163 -5.54 -17.00 -23.20
C SER A 163 -5.42 -18.44 -22.70
N ASP A 164 -4.56 -18.69 -21.71
CA ASP A 164 -4.32 -20.04 -21.14
C ASP A 164 -5.31 -20.32 -19.99
N PRO A 165 -6.22 -21.30 -20.13
CA PRO A 165 -7.20 -21.63 -19.08
C PRO A 165 -6.57 -22.03 -17.74
N TYR A 166 -5.34 -22.54 -17.73
CA TYR A 166 -4.64 -22.91 -16.49
C TYR A 166 -4.10 -21.70 -15.71
N GLN A 167 -4.18 -20.51 -16.31
CA GLN A 167 -3.72 -19.26 -15.71
C GLN A 167 -4.88 -18.37 -15.27
N LEU A 168 -6.14 -18.82 -15.40
CA LEU A 168 -7.29 -18.07 -14.90
C LEU A 168 -7.24 -17.98 -13.38
N LEU A 169 -7.60 -16.80 -12.86
CA LEU A 169 -7.67 -16.52 -11.42
C LEU A 169 -9.09 -16.09 -11.06
N THR A 170 -9.61 -16.58 -9.94
CA THR A 170 -10.91 -16.16 -9.43
C THR A 170 -10.82 -14.75 -8.81
N ILE A 171 -11.96 -14.08 -8.63
CA ILE A 171 -12.02 -12.84 -7.84
C ILE A 171 -11.49 -13.12 -6.42
N ARG A 172 -11.78 -14.30 -5.86
CA ARG A 172 -11.29 -14.73 -4.54
C ARG A 172 -9.76 -14.80 -4.50
N ASP A 173 -9.08 -15.29 -5.55
CA ASP A 173 -7.61 -15.26 -5.63
C ASP A 173 -7.04 -13.84 -5.56
N ILE A 174 -7.70 -12.89 -6.22
CA ILE A 174 -7.33 -11.47 -6.18
C ILE A 174 -7.63 -10.85 -4.80
N ILE A 175 -8.72 -11.23 -4.14
CA ILE A 175 -8.96 -10.77 -2.76
C ILE A 175 -7.88 -11.33 -1.81
N TRP A 176 -7.55 -12.61 -1.93
CA TRP A 176 -6.50 -13.25 -1.13
C TRP A 176 -5.13 -12.61 -1.32
N ILE A 177 -4.76 -12.25 -2.55
CA ILE A 177 -3.47 -11.59 -2.78
C ILE A 177 -3.43 -10.21 -2.11
N ASN A 178 -4.55 -9.48 -2.12
CA ASN A 178 -4.65 -8.15 -1.52
C ASN A 178 -4.66 -8.16 0.02
N MET A 179 -5.05 -9.27 0.64
CA MET A 179 -5.02 -9.45 2.09
C MET A 179 -3.74 -10.12 2.60
N LEU A 180 -2.69 -10.26 1.78
CA LEU A 180 -1.45 -10.98 2.14
C LEU A 180 -0.84 -10.52 3.47
N GLY A 181 -0.88 -9.23 3.79
CA GLY A 181 -0.39 -8.70 5.07
C GLY A 181 -1.27 -9.06 6.28
N ASP A 182 -2.57 -9.30 6.08
CA ASP A 182 -3.50 -9.75 7.11
C ASP A 182 -3.47 -11.27 7.31
N LEU A 183 -3.06 -12.06 6.31
CA LEU A 183 -3.23 -13.51 6.27
C LEU A 183 -2.57 -14.26 7.43
N ASP A 184 -1.32 -13.93 7.78
CA ASP A 184 -0.59 -14.67 8.82
C ASP A 184 -1.20 -14.45 10.20
N GLU A 185 -1.60 -13.21 10.52
CA GLU A 185 -2.28 -12.89 11.77
C GLU A 185 -3.70 -13.45 11.81
N LEU A 186 -4.40 -13.49 10.67
CA LEU A 186 -5.71 -14.11 10.57
C LEU A 186 -5.64 -15.63 10.74
N ALA A 187 -4.71 -16.30 10.05
CA ALA A 187 -4.45 -17.73 10.20
C ALA A 187 -4.15 -18.07 11.66
N PHE A 188 -3.34 -17.25 12.32
CA PHE A 188 -3.03 -17.40 13.73
C PHE A 188 -4.28 -17.25 14.61
N ALA A 189 -5.08 -16.19 14.40
CA ALA A 189 -6.29 -15.93 15.17
C ALA A 189 -7.33 -17.06 15.08
N LEU A 190 -7.41 -17.73 13.93
CA LEU A 190 -8.42 -18.76 13.65
C LEU A 190 -8.01 -20.16 14.13
N THR A 191 -6.72 -20.45 14.21
CA THR A 191 -6.24 -21.83 14.43
C THR A 191 -5.80 -22.10 15.86
N MET A 192 -5.45 -21.07 16.63
CA MET A 192 -4.74 -21.26 17.89
C MET A 192 -5.68 -21.21 19.10
N PRO A 193 -5.65 -22.24 19.97
CA PRO A 193 -6.35 -22.18 21.25
C PRO A 193 -5.80 -21.04 22.12
N PRO A 194 -6.67 -20.30 22.86
CA PRO A 194 -6.27 -19.19 23.73
C PRO A 194 -5.21 -19.56 24.80
N GLU A 195 -5.15 -20.85 25.15
CA GLU A 195 -4.33 -21.41 26.23
C GLU A 195 -2.88 -21.70 25.79
N THR A 196 -2.55 -21.49 24.52
CA THR A 196 -1.22 -21.86 23.99
C THR A 196 -0.14 -20.88 24.47
N PRO A 197 1.02 -21.34 25.00
CA PRO A 197 2.02 -20.47 25.65
C PRO A 197 2.53 -19.31 24.78
N GLU A 198 2.73 -18.14 25.39
CA GLU A 198 3.28 -16.94 24.74
C GLU A 198 4.68 -17.16 24.15
N GLY A 199 5.08 -16.32 23.18
CA GLY A 199 6.45 -16.30 22.65
C GLY A 199 6.65 -16.81 21.22
N MET A 200 5.58 -16.93 20.41
CA MET A 200 5.77 -17.04 18.95
C MET A 200 6.23 -15.69 18.40
N LEU A 201 7.24 -15.72 17.55
CA LEU A 201 7.67 -14.55 16.80
C LEU A 201 6.77 -14.42 15.57
N PHE A 202 6.08 -13.30 15.46
CA PHE A 202 5.44 -12.92 14.20
C PHE A 202 6.48 -12.32 13.27
N PRO A 203 6.35 -12.50 11.95
CA PRO A 203 7.17 -11.77 10.99
C PRO A 203 6.97 -10.27 11.20
N GLU A 204 8.05 -9.60 11.60
CA GLU A 204 8.12 -8.15 11.80
C GLU A 204 8.96 -7.56 10.68
N HIS A 205 8.44 -6.55 9.99
CA HIS A 205 9.01 -6.14 8.71
C HIS A 205 9.04 -4.63 8.51
N CYS A 206 10.03 -4.18 7.74
CA CYS A 206 10.22 -2.80 7.30
C CYS A 206 10.97 -1.91 8.31
N SER A 207 11.56 -0.84 7.79
CA SER A 207 12.14 0.24 8.58
C SER A 207 11.70 1.58 8.00
N GLY A 208 11.37 2.56 8.85
CA GLY A 208 10.87 3.86 8.44
C GLY A 208 11.62 5.00 9.13
N LEU A 209 11.66 6.17 8.47
CA LEU A 209 12.28 7.37 9.01
C LEU A 209 11.55 8.63 8.54
N VAL A 210 11.17 9.48 9.50
CA VAL A 210 10.79 10.88 9.23
C VAL A 210 11.95 11.74 9.71
N LYS A 211 12.62 12.46 8.82
CA LYS A 211 13.81 13.28 9.12
C LYS A 211 13.51 14.76 8.87
N LEU A 212 13.47 15.54 9.95
CA LEU A 212 13.42 17.00 9.88
C LEU A 212 14.84 17.55 9.89
N LEU A 213 15.24 18.28 8.84
CA LEU A 213 16.57 18.88 8.83
C LEU A 213 16.69 19.94 9.95
N PRO A 214 17.82 20.00 10.70
CA PRO A 214 17.94 20.88 11.86
C PRO A 214 17.76 22.38 11.55
N ASP A 215 18.06 22.79 10.32
CA ASP A 215 17.93 24.16 9.83
C ASP A 215 16.57 24.42 9.16
N LEU A 216 15.68 23.43 9.19
CA LEU A 216 14.36 23.42 8.56
C LEU A 216 14.40 23.67 7.04
N SER A 217 15.50 23.36 6.35
CA SER A 217 15.55 23.47 4.88
C SER A 217 14.64 22.44 4.20
N ASP A 218 14.50 21.25 4.78
CA ASP A 218 13.68 20.18 4.23
C ASP A 218 13.15 19.20 5.30
N LEU A 219 12.22 18.35 4.88
CA LEU A 219 11.62 17.25 5.63
C LEU A 219 11.57 16.01 4.73
N TYR A 220 12.29 14.96 5.11
CA TYR A 220 12.28 13.69 4.39
C TYR A 220 11.41 12.66 5.09
N VAL A 221 10.78 11.80 4.30
CA VAL A 221 10.08 10.60 4.76
C VAL A 221 10.55 9.44 3.92
N SER A 222 11.00 8.37 4.57
CA SER A 222 11.41 7.14 3.90
C SER A 222 10.81 5.92 4.57
N GLN A 223 10.65 4.89 3.75
CA GLN A 223 10.25 3.54 4.15
C GLN A 223 11.12 2.56 3.38
N VAL A 224 11.53 1.49 4.05
CA VAL A 224 12.36 0.41 3.48
C VAL A 224 11.70 -0.91 3.83
N THR A 225 10.97 -1.47 2.87
CA THR A 225 10.24 -2.73 3.03
C THR A 225 11.17 -3.91 3.24
N TRP A 226 10.84 -4.76 4.22
CA TRP A 226 11.48 -6.06 4.40
C TRP A 226 10.48 -7.12 3.99
N ASN A 227 10.84 -7.97 3.05
CA ASN A 227 9.94 -9.03 2.60
C ASN A 227 10.76 -10.21 2.05
N SER A 228 10.11 -11.36 1.84
CA SER A 228 10.73 -12.49 1.15
C SER A 228 11.14 -12.11 -0.26
N TYR A 229 12.31 -12.60 -0.70
CA TYR A 229 12.82 -12.34 -2.05
C TYR A 229 11.88 -12.79 -3.17
N GLN A 230 11.03 -13.79 -2.92
CA GLN A 230 10.03 -14.23 -3.91
C GLN A 230 8.98 -13.14 -4.24
N SER A 231 8.83 -12.12 -3.39
CA SER A 231 7.91 -11.00 -3.61
C SER A 231 8.49 -9.91 -4.54
N MET A 232 9.77 -9.96 -4.93
CA MET A 232 10.47 -8.84 -5.59
C MET A 232 10.05 -8.52 -7.05
N LEU A 233 8.87 -8.92 -7.50
CA LEU A 233 8.23 -8.29 -8.66
C LEU A 233 7.56 -7.00 -8.20
N ARG A 234 8.21 -5.86 -8.45
CA ARG A 234 7.81 -4.57 -7.88
C ARG A 234 7.09 -3.69 -8.90
N PHE A 235 6.14 -2.90 -8.40
CA PHE A 235 5.43 -1.88 -9.14
C PHE A 235 5.56 -0.51 -8.46
N GLN A 236 5.87 0.52 -9.22
CA GLN A 236 5.58 1.90 -8.84
C GLN A 236 4.26 2.30 -9.51
N LYS A 237 3.25 2.60 -8.71
CA LYS A 237 1.92 2.97 -9.20
C LYS A 237 1.64 4.45 -8.99
N MET A 238 0.93 5.05 -9.93
CA MET A 238 0.32 6.37 -9.83
C MET A 238 -1.15 6.22 -10.20
N TYR A 239 -2.05 6.45 -9.25
CA TYR A 239 -3.47 6.50 -9.50
C TYR A 239 -3.95 7.95 -9.50
N VAL A 240 -4.77 8.30 -10.49
CA VAL A 240 -5.51 9.57 -10.59
C VAL A 240 -6.99 9.23 -10.75
N LEU A 241 -7.66 9.02 -9.62
CA LEU A 241 -9.04 8.54 -9.52
C LEU A 241 -9.98 9.69 -9.20
N LYS A 242 -10.83 10.06 -10.15
CA LYS A 242 -11.82 11.15 -10.03
C LYS A 242 -13.08 10.73 -9.27
N TYR A 243 -12.93 9.92 -8.22
CA TYR A 243 -14.04 9.52 -7.37
C TYR A 243 -14.56 10.70 -6.55
N ARG A 244 -15.87 10.73 -6.33
CA ARG A 244 -16.53 11.64 -5.39
C ARG A 244 -16.40 11.11 -3.97
N THR A 245 -16.53 12.00 -2.99
CA THR A 245 -16.49 11.61 -1.57
C THR A 245 -17.64 10.68 -1.17
N ALA A 246 -18.82 10.89 -1.74
CA ALA A 246 -20.05 10.13 -1.54
C ALA A 246 -20.91 10.20 -2.82
N PRO A 247 -21.95 9.36 -2.98
CA PRO A 247 -22.81 9.42 -4.17
C PRO A 247 -23.45 10.81 -4.33
N GLY A 248 -23.36 11.36 -5.54
CA GLY A 248 -23.92 12.68 -5.86
C GLY A 248 -23.15 13.87 -5.28
N SER A 249 -22.04 13.65 -4.57
CA SER A 249 -21.20 14.73 -4.08
C SER A 249 -20.52 15.47 -5.24
N GLY A 250 -20.49 16.81 -5.17
CA GLY A 250 -19.72 17.64 -6.09
C GLY A 250 -18.22 17.66 -5.78
N GLU A 251 -17.80 17.13 -4.63
CA GLU A 251 -16.40 17.11 -4.20
C GLU A 251 -15.72 15.79 -4.56
N PHE A 252 -14.54 15.87 -5.19
CA PHE A 252 -13.65 14.72 -5.33
C PHE A 252 -13.03 14.34 -3.98
N ILE A 253 -12.65 13.07 -3.85
CA ILE A 253 -11.85 12.61 -2.72
C ILE A 253 -10.53 13.42 -2.62
N PRO A 254 -10.08 13.83 -1.41
CA PRO A 254 -8.83 14.57 -1.25
C PRO A 254 -7.60 13.83 -1.80
N GLY A 255 -7.59 12.51 -1.67
CA GLY A 255 -6.56 11.62 -2.19
C GLY A 255 -6.78 11.17 -3.63
N TYR A 256 -7.43 11.97 -4.47
CA TYR A 256 -7.72 11.62 -5.88
C TYR A 256 -6.46 11.31 -6.71
N LYS A 257 -5.28 11.81 -6.32
CA LYS A 257 -4.01 11.44 -6.95
C LYS A 257 -3.06 10.88 -5.90
N MET A 258 -2.56 9.66 -6.11
CA MET A 258 -1.61 9.03 -5.19
C MET A 258 -0.56 8.23 -5.93
N SER A 259 0.68 8.32 -5.46
CA SER A 259 1.78 7.45 -5.88
C SER A 259 2.16 6.50 -4.75
N MET A 260 2.46 5.26 -5.09
CA MET A 260 2.78 4.23 -4.10
C MET A 260 3.73 3.17 -4.68
N SER A 261 4.60 2.65 -3.82
CA SER A 261 5.26 1.37 -4.08
C SER A 261 4.25 0.25 -3.87
N SER A 262 4.26 -0.75 -4.74
CA SER A 262 3.22 -1.78 -4.83
C SER A 262 3.78 -3.04 -5.49
N TYR A 263 2.90 -4.01 -5.69
CA TYR A 263 3.16 -5.27 -6.39
C TYR A 263 2.07 -5.52 -7.45
N PRO A 264 2.29 -6.48 -8.38
CA PRO A 264 1.27 -6.92 -9.31
C PRO A 264 0.02 -7.43 -8.57
N ALA A 265 -1.18 -7.07 -9.06
CA ALA A 265 -2.49 -7.40 -8.50
C ALA A 265 -2.90 -6.72 -7.18
N PHE A 266 -2.03 -5.91 -6.57
CA PHE A 266 -2.41 -5.11 -5.40
C PHE A 266 -2.99 -3.76 -5.81
N VAL A 267 -4.19 -3.38 -5.40
CA VAL A 267 -4.76 -2.04 -5.68
C VAL A 267 -4.36 -0.99 -4.63
N GLN A 268 -3.39 -1.34 -3.79
CA GLN A 268 -2.84 -0.62 -2.66
C GLN A 268 -1.34 -0.91 -2.54
N SER A 269 -0.64 -0.19 -1.68
CA SER A 269 0.65 -0.64 -1.17
C SER A 269 0.46 -1.79 -0.17
N THR A 270 1.47 -2.65 -0.08
CA THR A 270 1.61 -3.60 1.04
C THR A 270 3.01 -3.49 1.63
N ASP A 271 3.69 -2.37 1.34
CA ASP A 271 5.01 -2.04 1.85
C ASP A 271 4.95 -1.56 3.31
N ASP A 272 4.23 -0.51 3.70
CA ASP A 272 3.48 0.48 2.91
C ASP A 272 4.17 1.85 2.73
N PHE A 273 4.01 2.47 1.55
CA PHE A 273 4.41 3.87 1.31
C PHE A 273 3.52 4.58 0.27
N TYR A 274 2.94 5.71 0.64
CA TYR A 274 2.06 6.52 -0.21
C TYR A 274 2.43 8.00 -0.18
N VAL A 275 2.40 8.64 -1.35
CA VAL A 275 2.43 10.11 -1.52
C VAL A 275 1.09 10.55 -2.11
N ILE A 276 0.34 11.37 -1.38
CA ILE A 276 -1.08 11.60 -1.63
C ILE A 276 -1.37 13.07 -1.91
N SER A 277 -2.23 13.36 -2.88
CA SER A 277 -2.61 14.71 -3.32
C SER A 277 -3.23 15.59 -2.25
N SER A 278 -3.72 15.01 -1.16
CA SER A 278 -4.17 15.74 0.02
C SER A 278 -3.03 16.42 0.78
N GLY A 279 -1.77 16.25 0.34
CA GLY A 279 -0.55 16.73 0.98
C GLY A 279 -0.07 15.81 2.09
N LEU A 280 -0.58 14.57 2.15
CA LEU A 280 -0.18 13.57 3.12
C LEU A 280 0.83 12.60 2.51
N VAL A 281 1.80 12.18 3.32
CA VAL A 281 2.52 10.92 3.15
C VAL A 281 2.08 9.98 4.25
N ALA A 282 1.72 8.75 3.89
CA ALA A 282 1.36 7.70 4.83
C ALA A 282 2.26 6.50 4.58
N ALA A 283 2.85 5.96 5.64
CA ALA A 283 3.70 4.78 5.59
C ALA A 283 3.68 4.09 6.95
N GLU A 284 4.09 2.82 6.99
CA GLU A 284 4.12 2.06 8.24
C GLU A 284 5.37 1.19 8.39
N THR A 285 5.47 0.57 9.56
CA THR A 285 6.21 -0.68 9.75
C THR A 285 5.41 -1.59 10.68
N THR A 286 5.41 -2.89 10.39
CA THR A 286 4.60 -3.86 11.13
C THR A 286 5.13 -4.09 12.54
N ILE A 287 4.30 -3.89 13.57
CA ILE A 287 4.69 -4.12 14.98
C ILE A 287 4.30 -5.52 15.48
N GLY A 288 3.40 -6.19 14.75
CA GLY A 288 2.88 -7.51 15.09
C GLY A 288 2.20 -7.57 16.45
N ASN A 289 1.90 -8.78 16.91
CA ASN A 289 1.33 -8.98 18.23
C ASN A 289 1.73 -10.35 18.83
N SER A 290 2.68 -10.36 19.77
CA SER A 290 3.06 -11.60 20.46
C SER A 290 2.12 -12.01 21.60
N ASN A 291 1.21 -11.12 22.01
CA ASN A 291 0.18 -11.43 23.00
C ASN A 291 -1.02 -12.12 22.36
N ARG A 292 -1.06 -13.44 22.55
CA ARG A 292 -2.04 -14.34 21.94
C ARG A 292 -3.46 -14.07 22.39
N SER A 293 -3.65 -13.63 23.64
CA SER A 293 -4.97 -13.38 24.20
C SER A 293 -5.74 -12.29 23.47
N LEU A 294 -5.05 -11.39 22.76
CA LEU A 294 -5.69 -10.32 22.01
C LEU A 294 -6.39 -10.83 20.74
N PHE A 295 -5.90 -11.90 20.10
CA PHE A 295 -6.49 -12.40 18.86
C PHE A 295 -7.94 -12.91 18.99
N ARG A 296 -8.41 -13.16 20.23
CA ARG A 296 -9.84 -13.39 20.50
C ARG A 296 -10.73 -12.21 20.10
N HIS A 297 -10.16 -11.03 19.85
CA HIS A 297 -10.85 -9.83 19.41
C HIS A 297 -10.88 -9.69 17.88
N VAL A 298 -10.35 -10.66 17.13
CA VAL A 298 -10.46 -10.71 15.66
C VAL A 298 -11.76 -11.42 15.30
N HIS A 299 -12.64 -10.72 14.59
CA HIS A 299 -13.99 -11.18 14.26
C HIS A 299 -14.36 -10.79 12.82
N PRO A 300 -15.06 -11.64 12.08
CA PRO A 300 -15.44 -11.31 10.70
C PRO A 300 -16.52 -10.22 10.64
N VAL A 301 -17.35 -10.07 11.67
CA VAL A 301 -18.46 -9.10 11.72
C VAL A 301 -18.07 -7.91 12.58
N GLY A 302 -18.37 -6.70 12.12
CA GLY A 302 -18.04 -5.45 12.84
C GLY A 302 -16.66 -4.88 12.47
N GLN A 303 -15.86 -5.62 11.71
CA GLN A 303 -14.47 -5.31 11.38
C GLN A 303 -14.23 -5.24 9.87
N VAL A 304 -13.17 -4.56 9.46
CA VAL A 304 -12.70 -4.47 8.08
C VAL A 304 -11.19 -4.71 8.10
N LEU A 305 -10.70 -5.57 7.21
CA LEU A 305 -9.27 -5.87 7.10
C LEU A 305 -8.43 -4.63 6.76
N GLU A 306 -7.17 -4.65 7.15
CA GLU A 306 -6.33 -3.46 7.24
C GLU A 306 -6.13 -2.76 5.91
N TYR A 307 -5.79 -3.54 4.87
CA TYR A 307 -5.48 -3.03 3.54
C TYR A 307 -6.60 -2.14 2.97
N ALA A 308 -7.86 -2.51 3.19
CA ALA A 308 -9.02 -1.76 2.75
C ALA A 308 -9.24 -0.49 3.60
N ARG A 309 -9.00 -0.56 4.93
CA ARG A 309 -9.08 0.60 5.82
C ARG A 309 -8.04 1.65 5.49
N ALA A 310 -6.79 1.23 5.23
CA ALA A 310 -5.69 2.11 4.84
C ALA A 310 -6.04 2.87 3.54
N MET A 311 -6.55 2.16 2.52
CA MET A 311 -6.96 2.80 1.26
C MET A 311 -8.12 3.77 1.42
N VAL A 312 -9.14 3.45 2.22
CA VAL A 312 -10.23 4.39 2.49
C VAL A 312 -9.73 5.63 3.23
N ALA A 313 -8.80 5.48 4.18
CA ALA A 313 -8.17 6.61 4.86
C ALA A 313 -7.34 7.47 3.89
N ASN A 314 -6.54 6.85 3.01
CA ASN A 314 -5.76 7.53 1.97
C ASN A 314 -6.63 8.35 1.02
N ARG A 315 -7.79 7.81 0.62
CA ARG A 315 -8.74 8.50 -0.27
C ARG A 315 -9.37 9.72 0.43
N LEU A 316 -9.85 9.58 1.66
CA LEU A 316 -10.72 10.57 2.30
C LEU A 316 -10.00 11.63 3.14
N ALA A 317 -8.81 11.36 3.67
CA ALA A 317 -8.20 12.22 4.69
C ALA A 317 -7.63 13.54 4.14
N LYS A 318 -7.94 14.66 4.81
CA LYS A 318 -7.36 15.98 4.55
C LYS A 318 -6.23 16.33 5.53
N SER A 319 -6.07 15.58 6.62
CA SER A 319 -5.05 15.78 7.66
C SER A 319 -4.65 14.47 8.32
N GLY A 320 -3.49 14.44 8.99
CA GLY A 320 -3.04 13.24 9.74
C GLY A 320 -4.03 12.78 10.81
N ALA A 321 -4.63 13.72 11.56
CA ALA A 321 -5.66 13.41 12.56
C ALA A 321 -6.90 12.76 11.94
N GLU A 322 -7.30 13.22 10.75
CA GLU A 322 -8.44 12.65 10.04
C GLU A 322 -8.13 11.27 9.48
N TRP A 323 -6.93 11.07 8.93
CA TRP A 323 -6.45 9.76 8.46
C TRP A 323 -6.54 8.74 9.60
N VAL A 324 -5.99 9.09 10.76
CA VAL A 324 -6.01 8.28 11.98
C VAL A 324 -7.45 7.98 12.46
N ARG A 325 -8.37 8.94 12.33
CA ARG A 325 -9.79 8.76 12.68
C ARG A 325 -10.52 7.83 11.72
N LEU A 326 -10.18 7.86 10.43
CA LEU A 326 -10.76 6.98 9.42
C LEU A 326 -10.22 5.56 9.56
N PHE A 327 -8.90 5.40 9.66
CA PHE A 327 -8.22 4.10 9.75
C PHE A 327 -8.66 3.26 10.96
N ARG A 328 -8.90 3.90 12.12
CA ARG A 328 -9.33 3.19 13.34
C ARG A 328 -10.75 2.63 13.29
N LYS A 329 -11.59 3.07 12.33
CA LYS A 329 -12.95 2.56 12.21
C LYS A 329 -12.88 1.07 11.86
N HIS A 330 -13.69 0.25 12.53
CA HIS A 330 -13.78 -1.19 12.25
C HIS A 330 -12.41 -1.91 12.31
N ASN A 331 -11.53 -1.51 13.23
CA ASN A 331 -10.24 -2.16 13.45
C ASN A 331 -10.39 -3.69 13.50
N SER A 332 -9.68 -4.38 12.61
CA SER A 332 -9.65 -5.85 12.51
C SER A 332 -8.69 -6.50 13.49
N GLY A 333 -7.66 -5.80 13.95
CA GLY A 333 -6.57 -6.45 14.69
C GLY A 333 -5.67 -7.34 13.82
N THR A 334 -5.72 -7.16 12.52
CA THR A 334 -4.89 -7.88 11.53
C THR A 334 -4.01 -6.86 10.82
N TYR A 335 -2.87 -7.32 10.34
CA TYR A 335 -1.76 -6.50 9.86
C TYR A 335 -1.42 -5.36 10.85
N ASN A 336 -1.05 -5.75 12.07
CA ASN A 336 -0.84 -4.80 13.17
C ASN A 336 0.41 -3.93 12.96
N ASN A 337 0.18 -2.66 12.61
CA ASN A 337 1.21 -1.74 12.13
C ASN A 337 1.37 -0.49 13.03
N GLN A 338 2.55 0.12 12.98
CA GLN A 338 2.79 1.51 13.38
C GLN A 338 2.75 2.40 12.13
N TRP A 339 1.65 3.10 11.93
CA TRP A 339 1.48 4.06 10.84
C TRP A 339 1.96 5.45 11.27
N TYR A 340 2.79 6.07 10.43
CA TYR A 340 3.21 7.47 10.57
C TYR A 340 2.72 8.28 9.37
N ILE A 341 1.95 9.32 9.66
CA ILE A 341 1.27 10.17 8.68
C ILE A 341 1.87 11.56 8.75
N VAL A 342 2.54 11.96 7.68
CA VAL A 342 3.19 13.26 7.55
C VAL A 342 2.32 14.19 6.72
N ASP A 343 1.85 15.29 7.31
CA ASP A 343 1.08 16.32 6.62
C ASP A 343 1.99 17.46 6.18
N TYR A 344 2.48 17.40 4.93
CA TYR A 344 3.38 18.43 4.38
C TYR A 344 2.75 19.83 4.35
N LYS A 345 1.42 19.97 4.44
CA LYS A 345 0.76 21.28 4.58
C LYS A 345 1.11 21.98 5.90
N LYS A 346 1.65 21.24 6.88
CA LYS A 346 2.09 21.72 8.20
C LYS A 346 3.58 22.05 8.27
N PHE A 347 4.32 21.83 7.19
CA PHE A 347 5.72 22.19 7.05
C PHE A 347 5.91 23.25 5.97
N LYS A 348 6.71 24.28 6.28
CA LYS A 348 7.19 25.25 5.29
C LYS A 348 8.72 25.28 5.40
N PRO A 349 9.46 24.95 4.34
CA PRO A 349 10.91 24.98 4.38
C PRO A 349 11.42 26.40 4.59
N ARG A 350 12.55 26.52 5.28
CA ARG A 350 13.28 27.78 5.41
C ARG A 350 13.74 28.23 4.02
N SER A 351 13.62 29.53 3.75
CA SER A 351 14.20 30.15 2.56
C SER A 351 15.11 31.31 2.95
N ALA A 352 15.79 31.91 1.97
CA ALA A 352 16.56 33.13 2.17
C ALA A 352 15.71 34.31 2.69
N LYS A 353 14.38 34.26 2.51
CA LYS A 353 13.45 35.36 2.84
C LYS A 353 12.57 35.08 4.05
N GLU A 354 12.35 33.82 4.40
CA GLU A 354 11.37 33.43 5.42
C GLU A 354 11.91 32.28 6.29
N PRO A 355 11.68 32.33 7.62
CA PRO A 355 12.04 31.23 8.49
C PRO A 355 11.21 29.98 8.18
N GLY A 356 11.81 28.80 8.41
CA GLY A 356 11.09 27.55 8.33
C GLY A 356 10.01 27.46 9.41
N VAL A 357 8.88 26.82 9.08
CA VAL A 357 7.73 26.70 9.98
C VAL A 357 7.31 25.25 10.11
N VAL A 358 7.19 24.79 11.36
CA VAL A 358 6.59 23.51 11.72
C VAL A 358 5.35 23.77 12.58
N LYS A 359 4.18 23.33 12.11
CA LYS A 359 2.91 23.49 12.82
C LYS A 359 2.43 22.16 13.42
N PRO A 360 1.69 22.17 14.54
CA PRO A 360 1.02 20.98 15.06
C PRO A 360 0.21 20.26 13.99
N GLY A 361 0.20 18.94 14.07
CA GLY A 361 -0.39 18.02 13.11
C GLY A 361 0.53 17.64 11.95
N LEU A 362 1.82 18.00 11.99
CA LEU A 362 2.79 17.60 10.97
C LEU A 362 3.03 16.10 10.96
N LEU A 363 3.20 15.48 12.13
CA LEU A 363 3.42 14.03 12.25
C LEU A 363 2.37 13.43 13.18
N TRP A 364 1.50 12.59 12.63
CA TRP A 364 0.60 11.75 13.42
C TRP A 364 1.10 10.31 13.42
N LEU A 365 1.04 9.66 14.59
CA LEU A 365 1.32 8.24 14.75
C LEU A 365 0.03 7.52 15.16
N ILE A 366 -0.23 6.34 14.62
CA ILE A 366 -1.20 5.38 15.15
C ILE A 366 -0.61 3.98 15.18
N GLU A 367 -0.82 3.28 16.28
CA GLU A 367 -0.48 1.87 16.43
C GLU A 367 -1.74 1.05 16.67
N GLN A 368 -1.78 -0.14 16.06
CA GLN A 368 -2.92 -1.04 16.10
C GLN A 368 -2.55 -2.38 16.73
N LEU A 369 -3.48 -2.92 17.52
CA LEU A 369 -3.53 -4.29 17.99
C LEU A 369 -4.98 -4.82 17.87
N PRO A 370 -5.22 -6.13 18.02
CA PRO A 370 -6.58 -6.63 18.15
C PRO A 370 -7.31 -5.99 19.34
N GLY A 371 -8.43 -5.34 19.04
CA GLY A 371 -9.28 -4.67 20.03
C GLY A 371 -8.74 -3.35 20.59
N TYR A 372 -7.58 -2.85 20.14
CA TYR A 372 -6.99 -1.61 20.66
C TYR A 372 -6.25 -0.81 19.60
N THR A 373 -6.39 0.52 19.64
CA THR A 373 -5.53 1.45 18.87
C THR A 373 -5.11 2.59 19.78
N GLU A 374 -3.92 3.13 19.54
CA GLU A 374 -3.41 4.32 20.21
C GLU A 374 -2.80 5.26 19.19
N ALA A 375 -3.06 6.57 19.34
CA ALA A 375 -2.58 7.55 18.38
C ALA A 375 -2.28 8.90 19.03
N ALA A 376 -1.30 9.60 18.50
CA ALA A 376 -0.89 10.92 18.99
C ALA A 376 -0.28 11.79 17.87
N ASP A 377 -0.36 13.11 18.06
CA ASP A 377 0.41 14.07 17.29
C ASP A 377 1.84 14.13 17.87
N LEU A 378 2.81 13.64 17.11
CA LEU A 378 4.23 13.60 17.48
C LEU A 378 5.03 14.77 16.89
N THR A 379 4.37 15.84 16.43
CA THR A 379 5.05 17.03 15.89
C THR A 379 6.06 17.62 16.89
N SER A 380 5.70 17.75 18.16
CA SER A 380 6.59 18.29 19.19
C SER A 380 7.80 17.40 19.41
N GLU A 381 7.61 16.08 19.35
CA GLU A 381 8.69 15.10 19.47
C GLU A 381 9.63 15.19 18.26
N LEU A 382 9.10 15.19 17.04
CA LEU A 382 9.89 15.36 15.81
C LEU A 382 10.71 16.66 15.82
N ARG A 383 10.14 17.77 16.31
CA ARG A 383 10.89 19.04 16.46
C ARG A 383 12.02 18.92 17.48
N ARG A 384 11.80 18.20 18.58
CA ARG A 384 12.76 18.05 19.67
C ARG A 384 13.92 17.13 19.28
N THR A 385 13.64 16.03 18.59
CA THR A 385 14.64 15.01 18.23
C THR A 385 15.23 15.23 16.84
N THR A 386 14.56 16.01 15.98
CA THR A 386 14.83 16.20 14.54
C THR A 386 14.62 14.94 13.68
N TYR A 387 14.12 13.85 14.24
CA TYR A 387 13.77 12.65 13.49
C TYR A 387 12.79 11.75 14.28
N PHE A 388 12.02 10.94 13.58
CA PHE A 388 11.22 9.87 14.16
C PHE A 388 11.51 8.55 13.41
N PRO A 389 12.06 7.53 14.09
CA PRO A 389 12.34 6.23 13.48
C PRO A 389 11.19 5.22 13.72
N SER A 390 11.04 4.29 12.77
CA SER A 390 10.09 3.17 12.86
C SER A 390 10.82 1.85 12.53
N TYR A 391 10.68 0.82 13.37
CA TYR A 391 11.49 -0.41 13.28
C TYR A 391 10.85 -1.60 13.99
N ASN A 392 9.54 -1.79 13.80
CA ASN A 392 8.78 -2.96 14.28
C ASN A 392 8.56 -3.11 15.77
N ILE A 393 8.95 -2.11 16.57
CA ILE A 393 8.67 -2.10 18.01
C ILE A 393 7.75 -0.93 18.30
N ALA A 394 6.64 -1.22 18.98
CA ALA A 394 5.67 -0.22 19.35
C ALA A 394 6.30 0.91 20.19
N TYR A 395 6.05 2.16 19.78
CA TYR A 395 6.44 3.40 20.42
C TYR A 395 5.61 3.66 21.67
N PHE A 396 4.28 3.46 21.62
CA PHE A 396 3.43 3.76 22.76
C PHE A 396 3.64 2.69 23.84
N PRO A 397 4.02 3.08 25.08
CA PRO A 397 4.33 2.11 26.14
C PRO A 397 3.19 1.14 26.42
N ARG A 398 1.93 1.58 26.29
CA ARG A 398 0.77 0.73 26.47
C ARG A 398 0.63 -0.30 25.36
N VAL A 399 0.84 0.09 24.10
CA VAL A 399 0.83 -0.84 22.96
C VAL A 399 1.97 -1.84 23.09
N PHE A 400 3.18 -1.38 23.42
CA PHE A 400 4.34 -2.25 23.69
C PHE A 400 4.05 -3.29 24.79
N ASN A 401 3.44 -2.86 25.89
CA ASN A 401 3.08 -3.76 26.99
C ASN A 401 1.98 -4.75 26.58
N LEU A 402 0.93 -4.27 25.92
CA LEU A 402 -0.20 -5.10 25.50
C LEU A 402 0.20 -6.15 24.45
N SER A 403 1.13 -5.83 23.55
CA SER A 403 1.57 -6.75 22.49
C SER A 403 2.55 -7.84 22.97
N GLY A 404 2.88 -7.88 24.26
CA GLY A 404 3.83 -8.84 24.85
C GLY A 404 5.29 -8.40 24.82
N GLY A 405 5.58 -7.12 24.53
CA GLY A 405 6.94 -6.55 24.50
C GLY A 405 7.80 -6.87 25.73
N PRO A 406 7.31 -6.64 26.98
CA PRO A 406 8.09 -6.93 28.19
C PRO A 406 8.53 -8.39 28.32
N VAL A 407 7.66 -9.34 27.93
CA VAL A 407 7.98 -10.77 27.95
C VAL A 407 9.12 -11.05 26.97
N ARG A 408 9.04 -10.51 25.75
CA ARG A 408 10.10 -10.67 24.74
C ARG A 408 11.43 -10.06 25.19
N VAL A 409 11.42 -8.91 25.85
CA VAL A 409 12.63 -8.31 26.43
C VAL A 409 13.20 -9.20 27.54
N ALA A 410 12.37 -9.75 28.43
CA ALA A 410 12.83 -10.64 29.47
C ALA A 410 13.42 -11.95 28.90
N THR A 411 12.86 -12.47 27.81
CA THR A 411 13.29 -13.74 27.18
C THR A 411 14.51 -13.57 26.27
N PHE A 412 14.57 -12.49 25.48
CA PHE A 412 15.53 -12.35 24.38
C PHE A 412 16.39 -11.07 24.49
N GLY A 413 16.18 -10.25 25.52
CA GLY A 413 16.98 -9.07 25.82
C GLY A 413 16.75 -7.88 24.88
N ASP A 414 17.81 -7.10 24.69
CA ASP A 414 17.78 -5.80 24.02
C ASP A 414 17.25 -5.81 22.59
N TRP A 415 17.22 -6.97 21.92
CA TRP A 415 16.68 -7.12 20.56
C TRP A 415 15.22 -6.64 20.47
N PHE A 416 14.43 -6.83 21.53
CA PHE A 416 13.02 -6.41 21.60
C PHE A 416 12.79 -5.13 22.40
N GLY A 417 13.84 -4.46 22.85
CA GLY A 417 13.70 -3.19 23.54
C GLY A 417 13.56 -2.03 22.54
N TYR A 418 12.56 -1.17 22.73
CA TYR A 418 12.27 -0.05 21.82
C TYR A 418 13.49 0.85 21.57
N ALA A 419 14.24 1.20 22.61
CA ALA A 419 15.40 2.10 22.51
C ALA A 419 16.76 1.36 22.37
N THR A 420 16.77 0.04 22.58
CA THR A 420 18.00 -0.76 22.73
C THR A 420 18.26 -1.71 21.58
N ASN A 421 17.27 -2.00 20.74
CA ASN A 421 17.43 -2.89 19.60
C ASN A 421 18.46 -2.34 18.59
N PRO A 422 19.08 -3.21 17.76
CA PRO A 422 20.11 -2.80 16.82
C PRO A 422 19.72 -1.63 15.91
N ARG A 423 18.50 -1.63 15.35
CA ARG A 423 18.04 -0.55 14.47
C ARG A 423 17.84 0.76 15.20
N ALA A 424 17.28 0.74 16.41
CA ALA A 424 17.17 1.94 17.24
C ALA A 424 18.54 2.58 17.51
N ARG A 425 19.56 1.75 17.81
CA ARG A 425 20.95 2.21 18.01
C ARG A 425 21.54 2.80 16.73
N ILE A 426 21.36 2.13 15.60
CA ILE A 426 21.84 2.59 14.29
C ILE A 426 21.18 3.93 13.92
N PHE A 427 19.84 4.04 14.01
CA PHE A 427 19.15 5.30 13.73
C PHE A 427 19.64 6.43 14.64
N LYS A 428 19.77 6.17 15.95
CA LYS A 428 20.26 7.17 16.91
C LYS A 428 21.66 7.69 16.54
N GLU A 429 22.55 6.82 16.08
CA GLU A 429 23.91 7.18 15.71
C GLU A 429 24.02 7.83 14.32
N LYS A 430 23.33 7.27 13.32
CA LYS A 430 23.56 7.58 11.90
C LYS A 430 22.65 8.68 11.35
N GLN A 431 21.45 8.90 11.91
CA GLN A 431 20.49 9.87 11.37
C GLN A 431 21.04 11.30 11.22
N VAL A 432 22.01 11.69 12.04
CA VAL A 432 22.66 13.02 11.98
C VAL A 432 23.50 13.25 10.72
N GLN A 433 23.80 12.19 9.98
CA GLN A 433 24.58 12.25 8.74
C GLN A 433 23.73 12.71 7.55
N LEU A 434 22.40 12.56 7.64
CA LEU A 434 21.45 13.08 6.65
C LEU A 434 21.48 14.61 6.63
N ARG A 435 22.00 15.15 5.53
CA ARG A 435 22.09 16.59 5.21
C ARG A 435 21.62 16.79 3.77
N ASP A 436 21.24 18.02 3.45
CA ASP A 436 20.69 18.49 2.16
C ASP A 436 21.41 17.97 0.89
N THR A 437 22.69 17.59 1.00
CA THR A 437 23.52 17.14 -0.13
C THR A 437 23.66 15.62 -0.29
N GLN A 438 22.98 14.79 0.51
CA GLN A 438 23.02 13.33 0.37
C GLN A 438 21.62 12.74 0.26
N PRO A 439 21.33 11.90 -0.76
CA PRO A 439 20.06 11.21 -0.82
C PRO A 439 19.89 10.31 0.41
N ALA A 440 18.69 10.26 0.96
CA ALA A 440 18.36 9.42 2.12
C ALA A 440 18.62 7.92 1.89
N SER A 441 18.85 7.51 0.64
CA SER A 441 19.19 6.13 0.25
C SER A 441 20.63 5.71 0.58
N ALA A 442 21.49 6.60 1.08
CA ALA A 442 22.93 6.34 1.27
C ALA A 442 23.41 6.26 2.73
N THR A 443 22.52 6.41 3.71
CA THR A 443 22.83 6.39 5.16
C THR A 443 21.87 5.48 5.90
#